data_AF-A0A8J2RL63-F1
#
_entry.id   AF-A0A8J2RL63-F1
#
_cell.length_a   1.000
_cell.length_b   1.000
_cell.length_c   1.000
_cell.angle_alpha   90.00
_cell.angle_beta   90.00
_cell.angle_gamma   90.00
#
_symmetry.space_group_name_H-M   'P 1'
#
loop_
_entity.id
_entity.type
_entity.pdbx_description
1 polymer ?
#
loop_
_entity_poly.entity_id
_entity_poly.type
_entity_poly.pdbx_seq_one_letter_code
_entity_poly.pdbx_strand_id
1 'polypeptide(L)'
;MNIPPPKPPKPGQVKVVRALYAYKAQHPDELSFEEGELLYVMDSSSDPNWLKAKCGTCVGLVPCNYVEENAELITVPLHDACRRGNVFFLEEAIRNGVSQLDKAGNTALFWAAHGGHIPCMQLLLQSEKIDLNSQNKLGDTALHAAAWKDRVEAVSLLLSAGAKANILNCEGNKASDLSRDPEIISIIAKHDDCVISNNSSDYFGSVDDIDSD
;
A
#
# COMPACT_ATOMS: atom_id res chain seq x y z
N MET A 1 15.64 -32.08 24.01
CA MET A 1 15.95 -30.96 23.10
C MET A 1 14.69 -30.14 22.97
N ASN A 2 14.71 -28.87 23.40
CA ASN A 2 13.52 -28.03 23.41
C ASN A 2 13.29 -27.49 21.99
N ILE A 3 12.35 -28.08 21.25
CA ILE A 3 12.01 -27.63 19.89
C ILE A 3 11.21 -26.33 20.06
N PRO A 4 11.70 -25.19 19.55
CA PRO A 4 10.94 -23.94 19.62
C PRO A 4 9.59 -24.11 18.91
N PRO A 5 8.52 -23.45 19.41
CA PRO A 5 7.20 -23.56 18.81
C PRO A 5 7.27 -23.19 17.32
N PRO A 6 6.58 -23.94 16.43
CA PRO A 6 6.58 -23.65 15.00
C PRO A 6 6.12 -22.22 14.79
N LYS A 7 6.92 -21.43 14.08
CA LYS A 7 6.56 -20.06 13.70
C LYS A 7 5.18 -20.10 13.03
N PRO A 8 4.25 -19.17 13.35
CA PRO A 8 2.98 -19.11 12.66
C PRO A 8 3.25 -19.08 11.15
N PRO A 9 2.50 -19.86 10.33
CA PRO A 9 2.69 -19.87 8.90
C PRO A 9 2.61 -18.42 8.41
N LYS A 10 3.66 -17.96 7.71
CA LYS A 10 3.61 -16.66 7.03
C LYS A 10 2.34 -16.69 6.18
N PRO A 11 1.46 -15.67 6.24
CA PRO A 11 0.32 -15.60 5.34
C PRO A 11 0.85 -15.83 3.93
N GLY A 12 0.35 -16.87 3.25
CA GLY A 12 0.88 -17.30 1.96
C GLY A 12 0.93 -16.10 1.02
N GLN A 13 2.13 -15.74 0.55
CA GLN A 13 2.29 -14.57 -0.29
C GLN A 13 1.65 -14.87 -1.63
N VAL A 14 0.54 -14.19 -1.95
CA VAL A 14 -0.13 -14.35 -3.23
C VAL A 14 0.76 -13.77 -4.32
N LYS A 15 1.11 -14.61 -5.30
CA LYS A 15 1.84 -14.20 -6.51
C LYS A 15 0.82 -13.90 -7.60
N VAL A 16 0.99 -12.80 -8.30
CA VAL A 16 0.14 -12.44 -9.42
C VAL A 16 0.91 -12.73 -10.70
N VAL A 17 0.35 -13.54 -11.58
CA VAL A 17 0.94 -13.85 -12.88
C VAL A 17 -0.07 -13.58 -13.98
N ARG A 18 0.41 -13.21 -15.17
CA ARG A 18 -0.40 -13.04 -16.37
C ARG A 18 -0.18 -14.23 -17.29
N ALA A 19 -1.26 -14.89 -17.70
CA ALA A 19 -1.19 -15.97 -18.68
C ALA A 19 -0.70 -15.44 -20.03
N LEU A 20 0.37 -16.03 -20.57
CA LEU A 20 0.86 -15.70 -21.92
C LEU A 20 0.14 -16.52 -23.00
N TYR A 21 -0.46 -17.64 -22.63
CA TYR A 21 -1.22 -18.52 -23.52
C TYR A 21 -2.48 -19.01 -22.82
N ALA A 22 -3.51 -19.40 -23.56
CA ALA A 22 -4.70 -20.01 -22.97
C ALA A 22 -4.37 -21.41 -22.42
N TYR A 23 -5.01 -21.79 -21.32
CA TYR A 23 -4.91 -23.13 -20.74
C TYR A 23 -6.30 -23.70 -20.51
N LYS A 24 -6.52 -24.90 -21.04
CA LYS A 24 -7.78 -25.64 -20.89
C LYS A 24 -7.58 -26.79 -19.92
N ALA A 25 -8.41 -26.82 -18.89
CA ALA A 25 -8.42 -27.88 -17.89
C ALA A 25 -8.63 -29.26 -18.55
N GLN A 26 -7.77 -30.20 -18.16
CA GLN A 26 -7.84 -31.62 -18.52
C GLN A 26 -8.58 -32.43 -17.43
N HIS A 27 -8.50 -31.96 -16.19
CA HIS A 27 -9.17 -32.53 -15.02
C HIS A 27 -10.16 -31.53 -14.39
N PRO A 28 -11.22 -31.99 -13.70
CA PRO A 28 -12.24 -31.11 -13.13
C PRO A 28 -11.73 -30.17 -12.03
N ASP A 29 -10.58 -30.51 -11.42
CA ASP A 29 -9.96 -29.71 -10.36
C ASP A 29 -9.03 -28.62 -10.92
N GLU A 30 -8.75 -28.63 -12.23
CA GLU A 30 -7.88 -27.66 -12.90
C GLU A 30 -8.64 -26.39 -13.29
N LEU A 31 -7.92 -25.27 -13.26
CA LEU A 31 -8.45 -23.97 -13.65
C LEU A 31 -8.26 -23.76 -15.15
N SER A 32 -9.33 -23.42 -15.87
CA SER A 32 -9.24 -22.95 -17.26
C SER A 32 -9.18 -21.43 -17.30
N PHE A 33 -8.38 -20.89 -18.22
CA PHE A 33 -8.20 -19.44 -18.39
C PHE A 33 -7.69 -19.13 -19.80
N GLU A 34 -7.93 -17.91 -20.26
CA GLU A 34 -7.56 -17.41 -21.58
C GLU A 34 -6.22 -16.66 -21.57
N GLU A 35 -5.68 -16.42 -22.77
CA GLU A 35 -4.49 -15.57 -22.94
C GLU A 35 -4.72 -14.17 -22.38
N GLY A 36 -3.78 -13.70 -21.56
CA GLY A 36 -3.79 -12.38 -20.96
C GLY A 36 -4.55 -12.30 -19.62
N GLU A 37 -5.23 -13.34 -19.20
CA GLU A 37 -5.90 -13.37 -17.89
C GLU A 37 -4.91 -13.36 -16.72
N LEU A 38 -5.38 -12.81 -15.60
CA LEU A 38 -4.59 -12.68 -14.37
C LEU A 38 -4.90 -13.82 -13.42
N LEU A 39 -3.84 -14.48 -12.96
CA LEU A 39 -3.91 -15.60 -12.04
C LEU A 39 -3.29 -15.19 -10.70
N TYR A 40 -4.06 -15.36 -9.63
CA TYR A 40 -3.64 -15.14 -8.25
C TYR A 40 -3.23 -16.48 -7.66
N VAL A 41 -1.93 -16.78 -7.74
CA VAL A 41 -1.33 -18.03 -7.28
C VAL A 41 -1.10 -17.95 -5.77
N MET A 42 -1.75 -18.86 -5.04
CA MET A 42 -1.67 -18.98 -3.59
C MET A 42 -0.64 -20.05 -3.22
N ASP A 43 0.29 -19.72 -2.32
CA ASP A 43 1.38 -20.60 -1.84
C ASP A 43 0.90 -21.70 -0.88
N SER A 44 -0.27 -22.29 -1.15
CA SER A 44 -0.99 -23.20 -0.25
C SER A 44 -1.08 -24.63 -0.77
N SER A 45 -0.40 -24.96 -1.87
CA SER A 45 -0.44 -26.32 -2.39
C SER A 45 0.54 -27.24 -1.67
N SER A 46 0.06 -28.44 -1.33
CA SER A 46 0.90 -29.50 -0.74
C SER A 46 1.75 -30.23 -1.78
N ASP A 47 1.43 -30.05 -3.07
CA ASP A 47 2.05 -30.76 -4.18
C ASP A 47 2.98 -29.80 -4.95
N PRO A 48 4.28 -30.13 -5.15
CA PRO A 48 5.23 -29.25 -5.85
C PRO A 48 4.87 -29.01 -7.32
N ASN A 49 4.06 -29.89 -7.94
CA ASN A 49 3.74 -29.80 -9.36
C ASN A 49 2.47 -29.00 -9.66
N TRP A 50 1.65 -28.74 -8.64
CA TRP A 50 0.35 -28.09 -8.79
C TRP A 50 0.24 -26.91 -7.85
N LEU A 51 -0.17 -25.76 -8.37
CA LEU A 51 -0.34 -24.54 -7.59
C LEU A 51 -1.83 -24.20 -7.54
N LYS A 52 -2.33 -23.87 -6.36
CA LYS A 52 -3.70 -23.38 -6.23
C LYS A 52 -3.74 -21.94 -6.70
N ALA A 53 -4.55 -21.64 -7.71
CA ALA A 53 -4.71 -20.28 -8.23
C ALA A 53 -6.17 -19.89 -8.33
N LYS A 54 -6.40 -18.58 -8.43
CA LYS A 54 -7.69 -17.99 -8.69
C LYS A 54 -7.61 -17.15 -9.96
N CYS A 55 -8.58 -17.32 -10.86
CA CYS A 55 -8.79 -16.50 -12.05
C CYS A 55 -10.22 -15.96 -11.97
N GLY A 56 -10.38 -14.63 -11.85
CA GLY A 56 -11.69 -14.01 -11.63
C GLY A 56 -12.43 -14.58 -10.41
N THR A 57 -13.55 -15.27 -10.65
CA THR A 57 -14.35 -15.94 -9.60
C THR A 57 -14.01 -17.42 -9.42
N CYS A 58 -13.26 -18.01 -10.36
CA CYS A 58 -12.93 -19.43 -10.37
C CYS A 58 -11.66 -19.71 -9.58
N VAL A 59 -11.67 -20.78 -8.79
CA VAL A 59 -10.50 -21.25 -8.03
C VAL A 59 -10.23 -22.70 -8.45
N GLY A 60 -8.98 -23.01 -8.77
CA GLY A 60 -8.59 -24.35 -9.20
C GLY A 60 -7.08 -24.56 -9.12
N LEU A 61 -6.63 -25.70 -9.61
CA LEU A 61 -5.22 -26.04 -9.71
C LEU A 61 -4.65 -25.59 -11.05
N VAL A 62 -3.43 -25.08 -11.03
CA VAL A 62 -2.66 -24.69 -12.21
C VAL A 62 -1.32 -25.43 -12.16
N PRO A 63 -0.89 -26.06 -13.25
CA PRO A 63 0.41 -26.73 -13.30
C PRO A 63 1.56 -25.75 -13.00
N CYS A 64 2.52 -26.17 -12.19
CA CYS A 64 3.69 -25.34 -11.83
C CYS A 64 4.53 -24.99 -13.07
N ASN A 65 4.76 -25.96 -13.97
CA ASN A 65 5.46 -25.77 -15.24
C ASN A 65 4.79 -24.72 -16.13
N TYR A 66 3.45 -24.65 -16.11
CA TYR A 66 2.73 -23.61 -16.84
C TYR A 66 3.06 -22.22 -16.29
N VAL A 67 3.05 -22.05 -14.96
CA VAL A 67 3.36 -20.76 -14.31
C VAL A 67 4.82 -20.33 -14.54
N GLU A 68 5.75 -21.28 -14.66
CA GLU A 68 7.17 -21.00 -14.87
C GLU A 68 7.51 -20.65 -16.33
N GLU A 69 6.93 -21.37 -17.31
CA GLU A 69 7.30 -21.22 -18.73
C GLU A 69 6.32 -20.34 -19.53
N ASN A 70 5.06 -20.29 -19.13
CA ASN A 70 3.96 -19.73 -19.92
C ASN A 70 3.18 -18.62 -19.19
N ALA A 71 3.71 -18.11 -18.07
CA ALA A 71 3.13 -16.99 -17.36
C ALA A 71 4.18 -15.91 -17.05
N GLU A 72 3.77 -14.65 -17.13
CA GLU A 72 4.59 -13.51 -16.76
C GLU A 72 4.33 -13.13 -15.29
N LEU A 73 5.37 -13.16 -14.46
CA LEU A 73 5.25 -12.75 -13.05
C LEU A 73 5.11 -11.23 -12.92
N ILE A 74 3.98 -10.78 -12.38
CA ILE A 74 3.77 -9.38 -12.02
C ILE A 74 4.34 -9.16 -10.62
N THR A 75 5.49 -8.51 -10.56
CA THR A 75 6.27 -8.35 -9.32
C THR A 75 5.67 -7.38 -8.31
N VAL A 76 4.91 -6.37 -8.75
CA VAL A 76 4.31 -5.32 -7.90
C VAL A 76 2.93 -4.88 -8.45
N PRO A 77 1.93 -5.79 -8.45
CA PRO A 77 0.66 -5.57 -9.14
C PRO A 77 -0.12 -4.36 -8.58
N LEU A 78 -0.12 -4.19 -7.25
CA LEU A 78 -0.77 -3.04 -6.60
C LEU A 78 -0.14 -1.71 -7.02
N HIS A 79 1.20 -1.65 -7.09
CA HIS A 79 1.91 -0.43 -7.44
C HIS A 79 1.69 -0.05 -8.90
N ASP A 80 1.67 -1.03 -9.82
CA ASP A 80 1.37 -0.76 -11.23
C ASP A 80 -0.07 -0.29 -11.43
N ALA A 81 -1.04 -0.91 -10.73
CA ALA A 81 -2.42 -0.46 -10.69
C ALA A 81 -2.53 0.99 -10.21
N CYS A 82 -1.90 1.32 -9.09
CA CYS A 82 -1.90 2.66 -8.53
C CYS A 82 -1.17 3.67 -9.41
N ARG A 83 -0.06 3.30 -10.05
CA ARG A 83 0.71 4.18 -10.94
C ARG A 83 -0.12 4.57 -12.17
N ARG A 84 -0.90 3.63 -12.71
CA ARG A 84 -1.75 3.84 -13.90
C ARG A 84 -3.13 4.39 -13.56
N GLY A 85 -3.53 4.40 -12.29
CA GLY A 85 -4.89 4.77 -11.89
C GLY A 85 -5.94 3.69 -12.19
N ASN A 86 -5.54 2.42 -12.30
CA ASN A 86 -6.45 1.32 -12.57
C ASN A 86 -7.12 0.85 -11.27
N VAL A 87 -8.25 1.49 -10.94
CA VAL A 87 -9.06 1.23 -9.75
C VAL A 87 -9.60 -0.20 -9.70
N PHE A 88 -10.05 -0.72 -10.84
CA PHE A 88 -10.65 -2.06 -10.93
C PHE A 88 -9.62 -3.14 -10.59
N PHE A 89 -8.45 -3.08 -11.23
CA PHE A 89 -7.38 -4.04 -10.97
C PHE A 89 -6.83 -3.92 -9.54
N LEU A 90 -6.80 -2.71 -8.99
CA LEU A 90 -6.42 -2.47 -7.60
C LEU A 90 -7.39 -3.15 -6.62
N GLU A 91 -8.70 -2.97 -6.81
CA GLU A 91 -9.72 -3.60 -5.97
C GLU A 91 -9.63 -5.13 -6.04
N GLU A 92 -9.43 -5.68 -7.23
CA GLU A 92 -9.26 -7.12 -7.44
C GLU A 92 -8.02 -7.66 -6.71
N ALA A 93 -6.88 -6.97 -6.80
CA ALA A 93 -5.65 -7.36 -6.14
C ALA A 93 -5.76 -7.29 -4.60
N ILE A 94 -6.42 -6.27 -4.06
CA ILE A 94 -6.69 -6.14 -2.61
C ILE A 94 -7.59 -7.28 -2.13
N ARG A 95 -8.67 -7.58 -2.88
CA ARG A 95 -9.60 -8.69 -2.57
C ARG A 95 -8.91 -10.05 -2.55
N ASN A 96 -7.89 -10.22 -3.36
CA ASN A 96 -7.06 -11.44 -3.41
C ASN A 96 -5.90 -11.42 -2.40
N GLY A 97 -5.86 -10.47 -1.46
CA GLY A 97 -4.90 -10.47 -0.35
C GLY A 97 -3.46 -10.16 -0.77
N VAL A 98 -3.27 -9.47 -1.90
CA VAL A 98 -1.93 -9.03 -2.30
C VAL A 98 -1.51 -7.89 -1.37
N SER A 99 -0.38 -8.05 -0.68
CA SER A 99 0.23 -7.00 0.14
C SER A 99 1.74 -7.00 -0.10
N GLN A 100 2.24 -6.00 -0.81
CA GLN A 100 3.66 -5.94 -1.19
C GLN A 100 4.17 -4.51 -1.12
N LEU A 101 5.48 -4.36 -0.90
CA LEU A 101 6.25 -3.13 -1.10
C LEU A 101 7.09 -3.26 -2.37
N ASP A 102 7.40 -2.16 -3.03
CA ASP A 102 8.29 -2.23 -4.19
C ASP A 102 9.78 -2.31 -3.78
N LYS A 103 10.67 -2.49 -4.76
CA LYS A 103 12.13 -2.57 -4.51
C LYS A 103 12.71 -1.30 -3.89
N ALA A 104 12.04 -0.16 -4.02
CA ALA A 104 12.44 1.11 -3.43
C ALA A 104 11.79 1.34 -2.04
N GLY A 105 10.98 0.40 -1.55
CA GLY A 105 10.26 0.50 -0.29
C GLY A 105 9.00 1.37 -0.38
N ASN A 106 8.55 1.74 -1.58
CA ASN A 106 7.31 2.49 -1.73
C ASN A 106 6.09 1.59 -1.49
N THR A 107 5.07 2.18 -0.90
CA THR A 107 3.73 1.59 -0.77
C THR A 107 2.91 1.80 -2.05
N ALA A 108 1.83 1.06 -2.22
CA ALA A 108 0.87 1.32 -3.30
C ALA A 108 0.27 2.74 -3.19
N LEU A 109 0.03 3.20 -1.95
CA LEU A 109 -0.45 4.55 -1.66
C LEU A 109 0.52 5.64 -2.14
N PHE A 110 1.83 5.42 -2.00
CA PHE A 110 2.85 6.34 -2.53
C PHE A 110 2.67 6.58 -4.03
N TRP A 111 2.48 5.52 -4.83
CA TRP A 111 2.29 5.65 -6.28
C TRP A 111 0.93 6.26 -6.64
N ALA A 112 -0.13 5.95 -5.89
CA ALA A 112 -1.43 6.57 -6.08
C ALA A 112 -1.37 8.09 -5.81
N ALA A 113 -0.72 8.48 -4.71
CA ALA A 113 -0.51 9.87 -4.32
C ALA A 113 0.38 10.63 -5.30
N HIS A 114 1.48 10.02 -5.75
CA HIS A 114 2.34 10.56 -6.81
C HIS A 114 1.57 10.82 -8.12
N GLY A 115 0.68 9.89 -8.50
CA GLY A 115 -0.15 10.01 -9.68
C GLY A 115 -1.30 11.01 -9.55
N GLY A 116 -1.74 11.30 -8.32
CA GLY A 116 -2.97 12.04 -8.05
C GLY A 116 -4.24 11.20 -8.24
N HIS A 117 -4.13 9.86 -8.15
CA HIS A 117 -5.24 8.95 -8.42
C HIS A 117 -6.15 8.80 -7.19
N ILE A 118 -7.01 9.79 -6.97
CA ILE A 118 -7.90 9.88 -5.80
C ILE A 118 -8.74 8.63 -5.57
N PRO A 119 -9.38 8.01 -6.58
CA PRO A 119 -10.18 6.80 -6.34
C PRO A 119 -9.34 5.62 -5.83
N CYS A 120 -8.11 5.46 -6.34
CA CYS A 120 -7.17 4.46 -5.86
C CYS A 120 -6.76 4.73 -4.40
N MET A 121 -6.51 6.00 -4.06
CA MET A 121 -6.17 6.40 -2.70
C MET A 121 -7.32 6.10 -1.74
N GLN A 122 -8.56 6.43 -2.11
CA GLN A 122 -9.74 6.15 -1.27
C GLN A 122 -9.92 4.65 -1.00
N LEU A 123 -9.81 3.80 -2.02
CA LEU A 123 -9.88 2.34 -1.84
C LEU A 123 -8.78 1.80 -0.91
N LEU A 124 -7.57 2.33 -1.06
CA LEU A 124 -6.44 1.98 -0.20
C LEU A 124 -6.69 2.41 1.24
N LEU A 125 -7.12 3.65 1.47
CA LEU A 125 -7.39 4.18 2.81
C LEU A 125 -8.52 3.44 3.55
N GLN A 126 -9.50 2.91 2.81
CA GLN A 126 -10.57 2.06 3.36
C GLN A 126 -10.07 0.66 3.76
N SER A 127 -8.92 0.22 3.24
CA SER A 127 -8.34 -1.07 3.57
C SER A 127 -7.59 -0.96 4.92
N GLU A 128 -8.05 -1.66 5.96
CA GLU A 128 -7.69 -1.52 7.40
C GLU A 128 -6.19 -1.56 7.81
N LYS A 129 -5.22 -1.67 6.88
CA LYS A 129 -3.81 -1.97 7.20
C LYS A 129 -2.78 -1.03 6.58
N ILE A 130 -3.17 0.16 6.10
CA ILE A 130 -2.21 1.07 5.46
C ILE A 130 -1.58 2.03 6.45
N ASP A 131 -0.27 1.95 6.59
CA ASP A 131 0.53 2.97 7.26
C ASP A 131 0.73 4.17 6.33
N LEU A 132 0.03 5.27 6.64
CA LEU A 132 0.12 6.56 5.94
C LEU A 132 1.52 7.20 6.01
N ASN A 133 2.25 6.87 7.07
CA ASN A 133 3.53 7.49 7.42
C ASN A 133 4.71 6.60 7.03
N SER A 134 4.47 5.49 6.34
CA SER A 134 5.51 4.61 5.85
C SER A 134 6.47 5.38 4.94
N GLN A 135 7.75 5.38 5.31
CA GLN A 135 8.83 5.99 4.55
C GLN A 135 9.45 4.97 3.60
N ASN A 136 9.71 5.39 2.36
CA ASN A 136 10.49 4.60 1.43
C ASN A 136 12.00 4.67 1.78
N LYS A 137 12.86 4.09 0.93
CA LYS A 137 14.32 4.11 1.15
C LYS A 137 14.95 5.51 1.13
N LEU A 138 14.28 6.50 0.57
CA LEU A 138 14.71 7.91 0.55
C LEU A 138 14.11 8.71 1.71
N GLY A 139 13.34 8.07 2.59
CA GLY A 139 12.64 8.76 3.67
C GLY A 139 11.34 9.44 3.22
N ASP A 140 10.94 9.31 1.95
CA ASP A 140 9.73 9.96 1.45
C ASP A 140 8.48 9.16 1.84
N THR A 141 7.43 9.88 2.24
CA THR A 141 6.09 9.35 2.47
C THR A 141 5.17 9.59 1.28
N ALA A 142 3.95 9.02 1.31
CA ALA A 142 2.94 9.33 0.29
C ALA A 142 2.62 10.83 0.19
N LEU A 143 2.72 11.56 1.31
CA LEU A 143 2.51 13.01 1.34
C LEU A 143 3.63 13.77 0.62
N HIS A 144 4.89 13.35 0.78
CA HIS A 144 6.03 13.91 0.03
C HIS A 144 5.81 13.73 -1.47
N ALA A 145 5.34 12.56 -1.91
CA ALA A 145 5.08 12.28 -3.32
C ALA A 145 3.94 13.14 -3.90
N ALA A 146 2.85 13.32 -3.14
CA ALA A 146 1.74 14.18 -3.55
C ALA A 146 2.17 15.65 -3.66
N ALA A 147 2.94 16.14 -2.67
CA ALA A 147 3.44 17.50 -2.65
C ALA A 147 4.45 17.77 -3.79
N TRP A 148 5.39 16.85 -4.02
CA TRP A 148 6.37 16.97 -5.11
C TRP A 148 5.74 16.97 -6.51
N LYS A 149 4.56 16.38 -6.66
CA LYS A 149 3.78 16.36 -7.91
C LYS A 149 2.67 17.39 -7.96
N ASP A 150 2.66 18.32 -7.00
CA ASP A 150 1.66 19.38 -6.87
C ASP A 150 0.21 18.86 -6.94
N ARG A 151 -0.07 17.74 -6.24
CA ARG A 151 -1.39 17.07 -6.22
C ARG A 151 -2.24 17.55 -5.04
N VAL A 152 -2.87 18.72 -5.18
CA VAL A 152 -3.67 19.40 -4.12
C VAL A 152 -4.72 18.47 -3.48
N GLU A 153 -5.51 17.77 -4.29
CA GLU A 153 -6.56 16.86 -3.81
C GLU A 153 -5.97 15.66 -3.04
N ALA A 154 -4.83 15.12 -3.51
CA ALA A 154 -4.16 13.99 -2.86
C ALA A 154 -3.56 14.40 -1.51
N VAL A 155 -2.98 15.60 -1.43
CA VAL A 155 -2.48 16.20 -0.17
C VAL A 155 -3.62 16.36 0.82
N SER A 156 -4.72 16.97 0.38
CA SER A 156 -5.90 17.18 1.22
C SER A 156 -6.48 15.85 1.75
N LEU A 157 -6.56 14.83 0.89
CA LEU A 157 -7.05 13.50 1.28
C LEU A 157 -6.13 12.82 2.30
N LEU A 158 -4.81 12.88 2.11
CA LEU A 158 -3.84 12.28 3.04
C LEU A 158 -3.86 12.97 4.41
N LEU A 159 -3.91 14.30 4.44
CA LEU A 159 -3.98 15.06 5.69
C LEU A 159 -5.31 14.80 6.42
N SER A 160 -6.42 14.74 5.69
CA SER A 160 -7.73 14.39 6.26
C SER A 160 -7.76 12.96 6.82
N ALA A 161 -6.96 12.05 6.25
CA ALA A 161 -6.79 10.69 6.75
C ALA A 161 -5.83 10.58 7.96
N GLY A 162 -5.19 11.68 8.37
CA GLY A 162 -4.26 11.70 9.51
C GLY A 162 -2.79 11.45 9.16
N ALA A 163 -2.38 11.69 7.91
CA ALA A 163 -0.96 11.67 7.54
C ALA A 163 -0.18 12.77 8.27
N LYS A 164 1.01 12.45 8.78
CA LYS A 164 1.87 13.42 9.47
C LYS A 164 2.59 14.31 8.45
N ALA A 165 2.42 15.62 8.61
CA ALA A 165 2.98 16.62 7.72
C ALA A 165 4.43 17.01 8.03
N ASN A 166 4.91 16.68 9.23
CA ASN A 166 6.21 17.05 9.77
C ASN A 166 7.30 15.98 9.61
N ILE A 167 7.02 14.89 8.89
CA ILE A 167 8.02 13.85 8.62
C ILE A 167 9.07 14.42 7.67
N LEU A 168 10.34 14.19 7.99
CA LEU A 168 11.48 14.57 7.15
C LEU A 168 11.96 13.37 6.34
N ASN A 169 12.28 13.62 5.08
CA ASN A 169 12.98 12.64 4.25
C ASN A 169 14.49 12.62 4.56
N CYS A 170 15.25 11.77 3.87
CA CYS A 170 16.70 11.65 4.07
C CYS A 170 17.48 12.93 3.69
N GLU A 171 16.87 13.85 2.92
CA GLU A 171 17.46 15.15 2.57
C GLU A 171 17.13 16.23 3.62
N GLY A 172 16.32 15.91 4.64
CA GLY A 172 15.89 16.86 5.67
C GLY A 172 14.73 17.76 5.23
N ASN A 173 14.04 17.43 4.14
CA ASN A 173 12.90 18.18 3.63
C ASN A 173 11.59 17.62 4.19
N LYS A 174 10.65 18.49 4.59
CA LYS A 174 9.24 18.13 4.81
C LYS A 174 8.51 18.02 3.47
N ALA A 175 7.30 17.47 3.48
CA ALA A 175 6.44 17.44 2.30
C ALA A 175 6.16 18.86 1.73
N SER A 176 5.99 19.88 2.59
CA SER A 176 5.81 21.28 2.16
C SER A 176 6.98 21.81 1.34
N ASP A 177 8.21 21.41 1.70
CA ASP A 177 9.44 21.96 1.12
C ASP A 177 9.68 21.42 -0.30
N LEU A 178 9.02 20.31 -0.66
CA LEU A 178 9.08 19.70 -1.99
C LEU A 178 8.05 20.28 -2.97
N SER A 179 7.01 20.96 -2.47
CA SER A 179 5.93 21.53 -3.28
C SER A 179 6.36 22.86 -3.91
N ARG A 180 5.95 23.10 -5.16
CA ARG A 180 6.07 24.42 -5.80
C ARG A 180 4.79 25.22 -5.69
N ASP A 181 3.67 24.53 -5.47
CA ASP A 181 2.37 25.16 -5.30
C ASP A 181 2.22 25.80 -3.90
N PRO A 182 1.96 27.12 -3.80
CA PRO A 182 1.72 27.79 -2.53
C PRO A 182 0.45 27.31 -1.81
N GLU A 183 -0.55 26.80 -2.53
CA GLU A 183 -1.77 26.26 -1.93
C GLU A 183 -1.45 25.03 -1.09
N ILE A 184 -0.65 24.11 -1.62
CA ILE A 184 -0.22 22.89 -0.91
C ILE A 184 0.60 23.23 0.33
N ILE A 185 1.53 24.20 0.21
CA ILE A 185 2.33 24.67 1.33
C ILE A 185 1.42 25.22 2.44
N SER A 186 0.41 26.03 2.07
CA SER A 186 -0.56 26.59 3.01
C SER A 186 -1.40 25.49 3.71
N ILE A 187 -1.87 24.50 2.95
CA ILE A 187 -2.66 23.38 3.50
C ILE A 187 -1.81 22.56 4.49
N ILE A 188 -0.58 22.22 4.12
CA ILE A 188 0.34 21.45 4.97
C ILE A 188 0.68 22.23 6.24
N ALA A 189 1.02 23.52 6.12
CA ALA A 189 1.36 24.37 7.26
C ALA A 189 0.21 24.49 8.27
N LYS A 190 -1.03 24.69 7.79
CA LYS A 190 -2.23 24.74 8.65
C LYS A 190 -2.42 23.45 9.46
N HIS A 191 -2.10 22.30 8.86
CA HIS A 191 -2.20 21.01 9.53
C HIS A 191 -1.02 20.72 10.48
N ASP A 192 0.13 21.38 10.33
CA ASP A 192 1.26 21.32 11.29
C ASP A 192 0.92 22.09 12.59
N ASP A 193 0.33 23.28 12.46
CA ASP A 193 0.00 24.16 13.61
C ASP A 193 -1.18 23.66 14.47
N CYS A 194 -2.15 22.97 13.87
CA CYS A 194 -3.34 22.46 14.57
C CYS A 194 -3.02 21.34 15.57
N VAL A 195 -1.87 20.67 15.43
CA VAL A 195 -1.45 19.60 16.36
C VAL A 195 -0.86 20.18 17.66
N ILE A 196 -0.34 21.42 17.63
CA ILE A 196 0.32 22.05 18.78
C ILE A 196 -0.69 22.59 19.81
N SER A 197 -1.88 23.03 19.38
CA SER A 197 -2.89 23.63 20.28
C SER A 197 -3.62 22.63 21.20
N ASN A 198 -3.52 21.33 20.94
CA ASN A 198 -4.21 20.29 21.73
C ASN A 198 -3.38 19.69 22.88
N ASN A 199 -2.16 20.18 23.12
CA ASN A 199 -1.28 19.70 24.21
C ASN A 199 -1.03 20.74 25.32
N SER A 200 -1.82 21.82 25.38
CA SER A 200 -1.56 22.95 26.29
C SER A 200 -2.51 23.06 27.49
N SER A 201 -3.39 22.10 27.78
CA SER A 201 -4.42 22.29 28.83
C SER A 201 -4.03 21.89 30.27
N ASP A 202 -2.90 21.22 30.52
CA ASP A 202 -2.71 20.53 31.82
C ASP A 202 -1.51 21.01 32.66
N TYR A 203 -1.13 22.30 32.59
CA TYR A 203 -0.16 22.84 33.57
C TYR A 203 -0.26 24.35 33.79
N PHE A 204 -1.41 24.85 34.27
CA PHE A 204 -1.42 26.16 34.95
C PHE A 204 -2.55 26.22 36.01
N GLY A 205 -2.15 26.40 37.27
CA GLY A 205 -3.02 26.49 38.46
C GLY A 205 -2.42 25.64 39.59
N SER A 206 -1.85 26.18 40.67
CA SER A 206 -2.06 27.49 41.28
C SER A 206 -0.81 27.87 42.09
N VAL A 207 -0.36 29.10 41.92
CA VAL A 207 0.41 29.80 42.94
C VAL A 207 -0.65 30.44 43.83
N ASP A 208 -0.76 30.01 45.07
CA ASP A 208 -1.35 30.83 46.12
C ASP A 208 -0.30 30.98 47.21
N ASP A 209 0.26 32.18 47.22
CA ASP A 209 1.02 32.76 48.31
C ASP A 209 0.22 32.66 49.62
N ILE A 210 0.86 32.18 50.68
CA ILE A 210 0.49 32.57 52.04
C ILE A 210 1.75 33.13 52.69
N ASP A 211 1.66 34.44 52.86
CA ASP A 211 2.60 35.36 53.48
C ASP A 211 2.69 35.17 55.00
N SER A 212 3.85 35.59 55.52
CA SER A 212 4.06 36.32 56.79
C SER A 212 4.17 35.59 58.15
N ASP A 213 5.33 35.92 58.77
CA ASP A 213 5.78 35.90 60.18
C ASP A 213 5.99 34.56 60.93
#